data_AF-A0A1Y2IW65-F1
#
_entry.id   AF-A0A1Y2IW65-F1
#
_cell.length_a   1.000
_cell.length_b   1.000
_cell.length_c   1.000
_cell.angle_alpha   90.00
_cell.angle_beta   90.00
_cell.angle_gamma   90.00
#
_symmetry.space_group_name_H-M   'P 1'
#
loop_
_entity.id
_entity.type
_entity.pdbx_description
1 polymer ?
#
loop_
_entity_poly.entity_id
_entity_poly.type
_entity_poly.pdbx_seq_one_letter_code
_entity_poly.pdbx_strand_id
1 'polypeptide(L)'
;MRPSQPITVNVFVLSPDTRSERRFDLGLTVGQLKNKLELITGIPVQNQEISVLPSEDAAQPLCILADDEKQLGFYGVHDWQVLKVNDLNPATSFTGQLSDTSQVEKFELSETEYAQRQDTVLAYKQRHKIGRFAEQPADKPEETLHVDIPVGARCEVESTEEDFRKRGTVRYVGPTEFAKGIWVGIEYDEPIGKNDGSVKGKRYFECRPNFGVFVKPERVKVGDYPVEEINFDDEEM
;
A
#
# COMPACT_ATOMS: atom_id res chain seq x y z
N MET A 1 39.41 21.19 -28.05
CA MET A 1 38.17 20.51 -28.46
C MET A 1 37.55 19.86 -27.23
N ARG A 2 36.30 20.18 -26.88
CA ARG A 2 35.58 19.45 -25.82
C ARG A 2 35.13 18.10 -26.40
N PRO A 3 35.38 16.96 -25.74
CA PRO A 3 34.83 15.69 -26.20
C PRO A 3 33.29 15.79 -26.20
N SER A 4 32.66 15.37 -27.31
CA SER A 4 31.20 15.27 -27.40
C SER A 4 30.71 14.33 -26.30
N GLN A 5 29.67 14.72 -25.56
CA GLN A 5 29.10 13.81 -24.58
C GLN A 5 28.53 12.57 -25.29
N PRO A 6 28.75 11.37 -24.75
CA PRO A 6 28.21 10.14 -25.33
C PRO A 6 26.68 10.19 -25.33
N ILE A 7 26.09 9.82 -26.46
CA ILE A 7 24.63 9.72 -26.60
C ILE A 7 24.22 8.43 -25.92
N THR A 8 23.55 8.54 -24.79
CA THR A 8 23.14 7.38 -23.99
C THR A 8 21.66 7.08 -24.11
N VAL A 9 21.29 5.83 -23.86
CA VAL A 9 19.93 5.31 -23.84
C VAL A 9 19.67 4.56 -22.54
N ASN A 10 18.47 4.72 -21.96
CA ASN A 10 17.98 3.96 -20.81
C ASN A 10 17.16 2.78 -21.32
N VAL A 11 17.46 1.57 -20.89
CA VAL A 11 16.79 0.33 -21.32
C VAL A 11 16.52 -0.57 -20.13
N PHE A 12 15.57 -1.49 -20.29
CA PHE A 12 15.42 -2.61 -19.38
C PHE A 12 16.23 -3.80 -19.88
N VAL A 13 17.08 -4.37 -19.04
CA VAL A 13 17.76 -5.64 -19.29
C VAL A 13 16.94 -6.74 -18.66
N LEU A 14 16.56 -7.72 -19.48
CA LEU A 14 15.74 -8.86 -19.08
C LEU A 14 16.45 -10.18 -19.44
N SER A 15 16.57 -11.08 -18.48
CA SER A 15 16.93 -12.49 -18.65
C SER A 15 16.04 -13.34 -17.74
N PRO A 16 16.10 -14.69 -17.76
CA PRO A 16 15.25 -15.53 -16.91
C PRO A 16 15.26 -15.16 -15.41
N ASP A 17 16.42 -14.78 -14.85
CA ASP A 17 16.56 -14.46 -13.42
C ASP A 17 16.85 -12.98 -13.15
N THR A 18 16.99 -12.15 -14.18
CA THR A 18 17.39 -10.75 -14.03
C THR A 18 16.43 -9.82 -14.72
N ARG A 19 15.97 -8.81 -13.99
CA ARG A 19 15.28 -7.64 -14.51
C ARG A 19 15.92 -6.39 -13.92
N SER A 20 16.52 -5.54 -14.75
CA SER A 20 17.14 -4.30 -14.27
C SER A 20 17.08 -3.16 -15.28
N GLU A 21 16.85 -1.94 -14.81
CA GLU A 21 16.98 -0.73 -15.62
C GLU A 21 18.45 -0.33 -15.72
N ARG A 22 18.93 -0.03 -16.93
CA ARG A 22 20.33 0.26 -17.22
C ARG A 22 20.47 1.38 -18.23
N ARG A 23 21.55 2.14 -18.12
CA ARG A 23 21.92 3.18 -19.08
C ARG A 23 23.17 2.76 -19.85
N PHE A 24 23.09 2.75 -21.18
CA PHE A 24 24.19 2.41 -22.07
C PHE A 24 24.50 3.54 -23.05
N ASP A 25 25.75 3.60 -23.50
CA ASP A 25 26.19 4.49 -24.58
C ASP A 25 25.81 3.85 -25.93
N LEU A 26 25.19 4.62 -26.83
CA LEU A 26 24.86 4.15 -28.17
C LEU A 26 26.11 3.91 -29.03
N GLY A 27 27.26 4.51 -28.69
CA GLY A 27 28.54 4.26 -29.34
C GLY A 27 29.22 2.93 -28.94
N LEU A 28 28.66 2.23 -27.95
CA LEU A 28 29.18 0.95 -27.47
C LEU A 28 28.95 -0.15 -28.52
N THR A 29 29.97 -0.98 -28.78
CA THR A 29 29.78 -2.14 -29.67
C THR A 29 28.96 -3.24 -29.00
N VAL A 30 28.31 -4.11 -29.78
CA VAL A 30 27.56 -5.25 -29.26
C VAL A 30 28.46 -6.19 -28.46
N GLY A 31 29.71 -6.41 -28.90
CA GLY A 31 30.68 -7.20 -28.12
C GLY A 31 30.98 -6.57 -26.75
N GLN A 32 31.16 -5.25 -26.69
CA GLN A 32 31.32 -4.53 -25.42
C GLN A 32 30.05 -4.58 -24.55
N LEU A 33 28.86 -4.58 -25.17
CA LEU A 33 27.58 -4.71 -24.48
C LEU A 33 27.48 -6.08 -23.81
N LYS A 34 27.80 -7.15 -24.54
CA LYS A 34 27.77 -8.53 -24.03
C LYS A 34 28.65 -8.70 -22.78
N ASN A 35 29.86 -8.14 -22.79
CA ASN A 35 30.76 -8.16 -21.62
C ASN A 35 30.14 -7.48 -20.39
N LYS A 36 29.42 -6.36 -20.60
CA LYS A 36 28.72 -5.67 -19.51
C LYS A 36 27.50 -6.46 -19.03
N LEU A 37 26.77 -7.07 -19.96
CA LEU A 37 25.58 -7.87 -19.67
C LEU A 37 25.93 -9.16 -18.94
N GLU A 38 27.09 -9.77 -19.18
CA GLU A 38 27.54 -10.96 -18.43
C GLU A 38 27.61 -10.66 -16.93
N LEU A 39 28.12 -9.50 -16.53
CA LEU A 39 28.15 -9.07 -15.12
C LEU A 39 26.76 -8.78 -14.53
N ILE A 40 25.74 -8.62 -15.37
CA ILE A 40 24.38 -8.27 -14.97
C ILE A 40 23.51 -9.54 -14.92
N THR A 41 23.57 -10.39 -15.94
CA THR A 41 22.71 -11.55 -16.13
C THR A 41 23.37 -12.86 -15.73
N GLY A 42 24.71 -12.89 -15.59
CA GLY A 42 25.48 -14.10 -15.36
C GLY A 42 25.65 -15.00 -16.59
N ILE A 43 25.09 -14.62 -17.74
CA ILE A 43 25.15 -15.42 -18.98
C ILE A 43 26.50 -15.13 -19.67
N PRO A 44 27.35 -16.15 -19.92
CA PRO A 44 28.64 -15.94 -20.60
C PRO A 44 28.48 -15.31 -21.98
N VAL A 45 29.39 -14.40 -22.36
CA VAL A 45 29.34 -13.65 -23.64
C VAL A 45 29.05 -14.54 -24.86
N GLN A 46 29.70 -15.70 -24.94
CA GLN A 46 29.57 -16.64 -26.05
C GLN A 46 28.18 -17.30 -26.16
N ASN A 47 27.39 -17.26 -25.09
CA ASN A 47 26.06 -17.86 -25.03
C ASN A 47 24.95 -16.81 -25.10
N GLN A 48 25.29 -15.51 -25.14
CA GLN A 48 24.29 -14.44 -25.17
C GLN A 48 23.75 -14.22 -26.59
N GLU A 49 22.42 -14.33 -26.72
CA GLU A 49 21.67 -13.74 -27.82
C GLU A 49 20.84 -12.57 -27.29
N ILE A 50 21.01 -11.38 -27.87
CA ILE A 50 20.35 -10.16 -27.40
C ILE A 50 19.32 -9.73 -28.43
N SER A 51 18.06 -9.75 -28.02
CA SER A 51 16.93 -9.24 -28.78
C SER A 51 16.47 -7.89 -28.23
N VAL A 52 16.18 -6.94 -29.13
CA VAL A 52 15.59 -5.64 -28.75
C VAL A 52 14.09 -5.74 -28.89
N LEU A 53 13.35 -5.47 -27.82
CA LEU A 53 11.88 -5.46 -27.82
C LEU A 53 11.36 -4.05 -27.54
N PRO A 54 10.17 -3.69 -28.06
CA PRO A 54 9.58 -2.39 -27.77
C PRO A 54 9.11 -2.25 -26.31
N SER A 55 8.74 -3.37 -25.66
CA SER A 55 8.33 -3.45 -24.26
C SER A 55 8.52 -4.87 -23.72
N GLU A 56 8.38 -5.08 -22.40
CA GLU A 56 8.57 -6.40 -21.76
C GLU A 56 7.54 -7.44 -22.20
N ASP A 57 6.29 -7.01 -22.44
CA ASP A 57 5.18 -7.89 -22.84
C ASP A 57 5.16 -8.18 -24.36
N ALA A 58 6.08 -7.60 -25.13
CA ALA A 58 6.08 -7.74 -26.57
C ALA A 58 6.45 -9.17 -27.00
N ALA A 59 5.60 -9.79 -27.80
CA ALA A 59 5.82 -11.15 -28.28
C ALA A 59 6.93 -11.26 -29.34
N GLN A 60 7.20 -10.17 -30.07
CA GLN A 60 8.13 -10.17 -31.20
C GLN A 60 9.24 -9.12 -31.00
N PRO A 61 10.50 -9.48 -31.27
CA PRO A 61 11.60 -8.53 -31.22
C PRO A 61 11.57 -7.58 -32.42
N LEU A 62 12.04 -6.35 -32.21
CA LEU A 62 12.31 -5.38 -33.29
C LEU A 62 13.51 -5.81 -34.12
N CYS A 63 14.56 -6.27 -33.45
CA CYS A 63 15.78 -6.75 -34.07
C CYS A 63 16.61 -7.60 -33.10
N ILE A 64 17.63 -8.26 -33.64
CA ILE A 64 18.63 -9.02 -32.87
C ILE A 64 19.98 -8.32 -33.06
N LEU A 65 20.73 -8.16 -31.97
CA LEU A 65 22.08 -7.61 -31.99
C LEU A 65 23.08 -8.69 -32.42
N ALA A 66 23.13 -8.95 -33.74
CA ALA A 66 23.83 -10.11 -34.30
C ALA A 66 25.32 -9.89 -34.64
N ASP A 67 25.80 -8.64 -34.74
CA ASP A 67 27.17 -8.30 -35.15
C ASP A 67 27.91 -7.57 -34.02
N ASP A 68 28.90 -8.24 -33.45
CA ASP A 68 29.64 -7.79 -32.26
C ASP A 68 30.45 -6.51 -32.51
N GLU A 69 30.76 -6.18 -33.76
CA GLU A 69 31.50 -4.98 -34.15
C GLU A 69 30.58 -3.76 -34.37
N LYS A 70 29.26 -3.98 -34.53
CA LYS A 70 28.30 -2.88 -34.70
C LYS A 70 28.03 -2.18 -33.38
N GLN A 71 27.84 -0.87 -33.46
CA GLN A 71 27.46 -0.06 -32.31
C GLN A 71 25.97 -0.22 -32.01
N LEU A 72 25.59 -0.05 -30.74
CA LEU A 72 24.19 -0.13 -30.33
C LEU A 72 23.29 0.87 -31.09
N GLY A 73 23.82 2.06 -31.39
CA GLY A 73 23.15 3.07 -32.21
C GLY A 73 22.85 2.62 -33.65
N PHE A 74 23.59 1.66 -34.22
CA PHE A 74 23.31 1.09 -35.55
C PHE A 74 21.95 0.38 -35.58
N TYR A 75 21.55 -0.23 -34.46
CA TYR A 75 20.31 -0.98 -34.34
C TYR A 75 19.10 -0.09 -33.98
N GLY A 76 19.29 1.23 -33.83
CA GLY A 76 18.21 2.15 -33.53
C GLY A 76 17.58 1.94 -32.15
N VAL A 77 18.37 1.53 -31.15
CA VAL A 77 17.86 1.34 -29.78
C VAL A 77 17.46 2.70 -29.17
N HIS A 78 16.31 2.73 -28.51
CA HIS A 78 15.69 3.92 -27.93
C HIS A 78 15.39 3.74 -26.45
N ASP A 79 15.13 4.87 -25.77
CA ASP A 79 14.81 4.85 -24.36
C ASP A 79 13.60 3.96 -24.07
N TRP A 80 13.65 3.26 -22.94
CA TRP A 80 12.62 2.40 -22.38
C TRP A 80 12.33 1.12 -23.16
N GLN A 81 13.14 0.80 -24.17
CA GLN A 81 13.12 -0.50 -24.81
C GLN A 81 13.76 -1.58 -23.93
N VAL A 82 13.55 -2.84 -24.32
CA VAL A 82 14.06 -3.99 -23.58
C VAL A 82 15.17 -4.67 -24.37
N LEU A 83 16.30 -4.91 -23.70
CA LEU A 83 17.33 -5.83 -24.14
C LEU A 83 17.08 -7.18 -23.47
N LYS A 84 16.42 -8.08 -24.20
CA LYS A 84 16.18 -9.45 -23.75
C LYS A 84 17.39 -10.31 -24.09
N VAL A 85 18.05 -10.83 -23.05
CA VAL A 85 19.24 -11.67 -23.14
C VAL A 85 18.82 -13.13 -22.96
N ASN A 86 18.85 -13.87 -24.06
CA ASN A 86 18.61 -15.31 -24.07
C ASN A 86 19.94 -16.05 -23.89
N ASP A 87 19.93 -17.11 -23.07
CA ASP A 87 21.07 -18.02 -22.91
C ASP A 87 20.94 -19.18 -23.90
N LEU A 88 21.90 -19.30 -24.84
CA LEU A 88 21.95 -20.35 -25.85
C LEU A 88 22.75 -21.58 -25.40
N ASN A 89 23.21 -21.66 -24.15
CA ASN A 89 23.97 -22.80 -23.67
C ASN A 89 23.15 -24.11 -23.73
N PRO A 90 23.59 -25.13 -24.48
CA PRO A 90 22.86 -26.39 -24.61
C PRO A 90 22.95 -27.30 -23.37
N ALA A 91 23.91 -27.06 -22.47
CA ALA A 91 24.06 -27.83 -21.24
C ALA A 91 23.40 -27.07 -20.09
N THR A 92 22.11 -27.33 -19.86
CA THR A 92 21.31 -26.90 -18.69
C THR A 92 21.80 -25.61 -18.05
N SER A 93 21.46 -24.47 -18.65
CA SER A 93 21.59 -23.21 -17.92
C SER A 93 20.79 -23.31 -16.63
N PHE A 94 21.46 -23.09 -15.49
CA PHE A 94 20.81 -22.91 -14.20
C PHE A 94 19.88 -21.68 -14.18
N THR A 95 19.94 -20.86 -15.24
CA THR A 95 19.12 -19.67 -15.40
C THR A 95 17.63 -20.05 -15.46
N GLY A 96 16.82 -19.50 -14.57
CA GLY A 96 15.40 -19.78 -14.40
C GLY A 96 15.09 -21.03 -13.57
N GLN A 97 16.09 -21.88 -13.27
CA GLN A 97 15.88 -23.12 -12.51
C GLN A 97 15.96 -22.91 -11.00
N LEU A 98 16.82 -21.99 -10.53
CA LEU A 98 17.01 -21.74 -9.09
C LEU A 98 15.88 -20.93 -8.45
N SER A 99 15.08 -20.23 -9.26
CA SER A 99 13.87 -19.52 -8.82
C SER A 99 12.65 -20.44 -8.69
N ASP A 100 12.70 -21.66 -9.23
CA ASP A 100 11.57 -22.59 -9.21
C ASP A 100 11.45 -23.29 -7.85
N THR A 101 10.71 -22.66 -6.94
CA THR A 101 10.44 -23.21 -5.60
C THR A 101 9.46 -24.38 -5.60
N SER A 102 8.91 -24.80 -6.75
CA SER A 102 8.03 -25.96 -6.85
C SER A 102 8.78 -27.29 -6.72
N GLN A 103 10.07 -27.30 -7.07
CA GLN A 103 10.93 -28.49 -7.02
C GLN A 103 11.54 -28.73 -5.62
N VAL A 104 11.37 -27.78 -4.70
CA VAL A 104 11.86 -27.90 -3.32
C VAL A 104 10.79 -28.59 -2.48
N GLU A 105 11.10 -29.78 -1.96
CA GLU A 105 10.25 -30.44 -0.97
C GLU A 105 10.19 -29.56 0.29
N LYS A 106 9.04 -28.94 0.51
CA LYS A 106 8.82 -28.06 1.66
C LYS A 106 8.56 -28.93 2.88
N PHE A 107 9.32 -28.70 3.93
CA PHE A 107 9.02 -29.29 5.23
C PHE A 107 7.74 -28.64 5.79
N GLU A 108 6.67 -29.42 5.89
CA GLU A 108 5.42 -29.01 6.54
C GLU A 108 5.33 -29.66 7.92
N LEU A 109 5.12 -28.84 8.95
CA LEU A 109 4.90 -29.31 10.31
C LEU A 109 3.41 -29.18 10.63
N SER A 110 2.78 -30.26 11.09
CA SER A 110 1.37 -30.20 11.48
C SER A 110 1.15 -29.23 12.64
N GLU A 111 -0.04 -28.65 12.75
CA GLU A 111 -0.35 -27.70 13.83
C GLU A 111 -0.18 -28.33 15.22
N THR A 112 -0.50 -29.62 15.36
CA THR A 112 -0.35 -30.38 16.60
C THR A 112 1.12 -30.57 16.98
N GLU A 113 1.97 -30.94 16.03
CA GLU A 113 3.42 -31.08 16.27
C GLU A 113 4.07 -29.72 16.54
N TYR A 114 3.66 -28.67 15.83
CA TYR A 114 4.13 -27.30 16.06
C TYR A 114 3.78 -26.79 17.46
N ALA A 115 2.57 -27.09 17.95
CA ALA A 115 2.12 -26.70 19.29
C ALA A 115 2.86 -27.43 20.42
N GLN A 116 3.36 -28.64 20.19
CA GLN A 116 4.11 -29.41 21.20
C GLN A 116 5.57 -28.95 21.34
N ARG A 117 6.13 -28.29 20.33
CA ARG A 117 7.53 -27.84 20.34
C ARG A 117 7.73 -26.56 21.15
N GLN A 118 8.71 -26.57 22.05
CA GLN A 118 9.01 -25.46 22.96
C GLN A 118 9.91 -24.37 22.35
N ASP A 119 10.57 -24.66 21.23
CA ASP A 119 11.49 -23.79 20.49
C ASP A 119 10.82 -23.06 19.32
N THR A 120 9.51 -22.91 19.36
CA THR A 120 8.72 -22.29 18.29
C THR A 120 8.30 -20.86 18.62
N VAL A 121 8.01 -20.08 17.58
CA VAL A 121 7.42 -18.74 17.71
C VAL A 121 6.08 -18.80 18.48
N LEU A 122 5.30 -19.86 18.30
CA LEU A 122 4.07 -20.08 19.05
C LEU A 122 4.32 -20.25 20.55
N ALA A 123 5.23 -21.14 20.94
CA ALA A 123 5.61 -21.35 22.34
C ALA A 123 6.17 -20.08 22.97
N TYR A 124 7.01 -19.33 22.24
CA TYR A 124 7.50 -18.02 22.66
C TYR A 124 6.35 -17.03 22.91
N LYS A 125 5.45 -16.87 21.94
CA LYS A 125 4.31 -15.95 22.05
C LYS A 125 3.37 -16.31 23.20
N GLN A 126 3.15 -17.61 23.46
CA GLN A 126 2.36 -18.09 24.60
C GLN A 126 3.06 -17.77 25.93
N ARG A 127 4.34 -18.11 26.07
CA ARG A 127 5.13 -17.88 27.29
C ARG A 127 5.23 -16.40 27.66
N HIS A 128 5.36 -15.54 26.65
CA HIS A 128 5.51 -14.10 26.83
C HIS A 128 4.19 -13.33 26.71
N LYS A 129 3.05 -14.02 26.57
CA LYS A 129 1.71 -13.41 26.49
C LYS A 129 1.64 -12.30 25.43
N ILE A 130 2.10 -12.60 24.22
CA ILE A 130 2.19 -11.63 23.12
C ILE A 130 0.98 -11.77 22.19
N GLY A 131 0.39 -10.64 21.79
CA GLY A 131 -0.70 -10.58 20.80
C GLY A 131 -1.96 -11.29 21.30
N ARG A 132 -2.42 -12.32 20.59
CA ARG A 132 -3.63 -13.08 20.96
C ARG A 132 -3.52 -13.85 22.28
N PHE A 133 -2.29 -14.01 22.80
CA PHE A 133 -2.02 -14.65 24.09
C PHE A 133 -1.76 -13.63 25.20
N ALA A 134 -1.83 -12.33 24.89
CA ALA A 134 -1.89 -11.32 25.93
C ALA A 134 -3.09 -11.62 26.81
N GLU A 135 -2.89 -11.55 28.11
CA GLU A 135 -4.01 -11.55 29.03
C GLU A 135 -4.90 -10.37 28.63
N GLN A 136 -6.09 -10.67 28.10
CA GLN A 136 -7.14 -9.68 28.10
C GLN A 136 -7.29 -9.25 29.56
N PRO A 137 -7.31 -7.95 29.87
CA PRO A 137 -7.66 -7.52 31.21
C PRO A 137 -8.97 -8.23 31.54
N ALA A 138 -8.92 -9.14 32.52
CA ALA A 138 -10.08 -9.87 33.01
C ALA A 138 -11.19 -8.84 33.19
N ASP A 139 -12.40 -9.15 32.69
CA ASP A 139 -13.59 -8.28 32.74
C ASP A 139 -13.52 -7.40 33.98
N LYS A 140 -13.00 -6.17 33.80
CA LYS A 140 -13.16 -5.15 34.82
C LYS A 140 -14.68 -4.99 34.88
N PRO A 141 -15.32 -5.16 36.05
CA PRO A 141 -16.74 -4.83 36.14
C PRO A 141 -16.92 -3.46 35.51
N GLU A 142 -17.82 -3.38 34.53
CA GLU A 142 -18.12 -2.15 33.79
C GLU A 142 -18.35 -1.05 34.81
N GLU A 143 -17.33 -0.23 35.08
CA GLU A 143 -17.51 1.03 35.76
C GLU A 143 -18.37 1.83 34.79
N THR A 144 -19.65 1.98 35.13
CA THR A 144 -20.57 2.84 34.40
C THR A 144 -19.96 4.23 34.41
N LEU A 145 -19.23 4.56 33.34
CA LEU A 145 -18.75 5.91 33.08
C LEU A 145 -20.00 6.80 33.10
N HIS A 146 -20.15 7.56 34.17
CA HIS A 146 -21.25 8.52 34.30
C HIS A 146 -20.91 9.66 33.35
N VAL A 147 -21.52 9.64 32.17
CA VAL A 147 -21.36 10.69 31.16
C VAL A 147 -22.47 11.71 31.40
N ASP A 148 -22.14 12.80 32.09
CA ASP A 148 -23.07 13.90 32.38
C ASP A 148 -23.22 14.84 31.17
N ILE A 149 -23.63 14.28 30.03
CA ILE A 149 -23.96 15.02 28.80
C ILE A 149 -25.48 15.05 28.66
N PRO A 150 -26.15 16.21 28.85
CA PRO A 150 -27.60 16.29 28.72
C PRO A 150 -28.04 16.16 27.26
N VAL A 151 -29.01 15.29 27.00
CA VAL A 151 -29.70 15.25 25.71
C VAL A 151 -30.46 16.56 25.49
N GLY A 152 -30.32 17.14 24.31
CA GLY A 152 -30.84 18.46 23.94
C GLY A 152 -29.83 19.60 24.13
N ALA A 153 -28.67 19.34 24.74
CA ALA A 153 -27.67 20.37 24.93
C ALA A 153 -26.92 20.72 23.63
N ARG A 154 -26.50 21.98 23.55
CA ARG A 154 -25.63 22.48 22.48
C ARG A 154 -24.20 21.99 22.72
N CYS A 155 -23.55 21.57 21.64
CA CYS A 155 -22.19 21.04 21.72
C CYS A 155 -21.36 21.35 20.49
N GLU A 156 -20.05 21.27 20.68
CA GLU A 156 -19.04 21.28 19.64
C GLU A 156 -18.32 19.93 19.64
N VAL A 157 -18.12 19.37 18.44
CA VAL A 157 -17.42 18.10 18.21
C VAL A 157 -16.00 18.39 17.75
N GLU A 158 -15.02 17.87 18.49
CA GLU A 158 -13.61 17.98 18.13
C GLU A 158 -13.30 17.11 16.90
N SER A 159 -12.80 17.74 15.84
CA SER A 159 -12.32 17.09 14.62
C SER A 159 -10.79 16.97 14.63
N THR A 160 -10.24 16.07 13.84
CA THR A 160 -8.79 15.95 13.60
C THR A 160 -8.25 17.00 12.63
N GLU A 161 -9.15 17.74 11.97
CA GLU A 161 -8.83 18.85 11.08
C GLU A 161 -8.86 20.15 11.90
N GLU A 162 -7.72 20.87 11.95
CA GLU A 162 -7.48 21.98 12.90
C GLU A 162 -8.46 23.16 12.75
N ASP A 163 -9.03 23.36 11.55
CA ASP A 163 -9.95 24.47 11.26
C ASP A 163 -11.44 24.08 11.18
N PHE A 164 -11.80 22.81 11.46
CA PHE A 164 -13.19 22.34 11.35
C PHE A 164 -13.80 22.02 12.73
N ARG A 165 -14.41 23.02 13.36
CA ARG A 165 -15.22 22.85 14.58
C ARG A 165 -16.67 22.69 14.21
N LYS A 166 -17.24 21.52 14.50
CA LYS A 166 -18.59 21.17 14.06
C LYS A 166 -19.56 21.30 15.23
N ARG A 167 -20.53 22.21 15.12
CA ARG A 167 -21.55 22.45 16.14
C ARG A 167 -22.83 21.68 15.87
N GLY A 168 -23.52 21.35 16.95
CA GLY A 168 -24.77 20.62 16.87
C GLY A 168 -25.47 20.48 18.21
N THR A 169 -26.47 19.61 18.21
CA THR A 169 -27.31 19.30 19.36
C THR A 169 -27.18 17.83 19.72
N VAL A 170 -26.95 17.55 21.00
CA VAL A 170 -26.94 16.16 21.50
C VAL A 170 -28.35 15.58 21.39
N ARG A 171 -28.49 14.45 20.69
CA ARG A 171 -29.76 13.74 20.52
C ARG A 171 -29.79 12.37 21.19
N TYR A 172 -28.63 11.80 21.52
CA TYR A 172 -28.53 10.48 22.14
C TYR A 172 -27.29 10.39 23.03
N VAL A 173 -27.40 9.75 24.19
CA VAL A 173 -26.25 9.37 25.04
C VAL A 173 -26.53 7.98 25.58
N GLY A 174 -25.71 6.99 25.21
CA GLY A 174 -25.94 5.63 25.66
C GLY A 174 -25.15 4.55 24.90
N PRO A 175 -25.36 3.27 25.26
CA PRO A 175 -24.76 2.13 24.56
C PRO A 175 -25.36 1.95 23.16
N THR A 176 -24.59 1.39 22.23
CA THR A 176 -25.04 1.16 20.85
C THR A 176 -24.81 -0.28 20.41
N GLU A 177 -25.55 -0.74 19.40
CA GLU A 177 -25.37 -2.09 18.84
C GLU A 177 -24.17 -2.19 17.90
N PHE A 178 -23.74 -1.07 17.32
CA PHE A 178 -22.65 -1.09 16.35
C PHE A 178 -21.27 -1.11 16.99
N ALA A 179 -21.13 -0.65 18.25
CA ALA A 179 -19.86 -0.65 18.98
C ALA A 179 -20.05 -0.58 20.50
N LYS A 180 -19.14 -1.22 21.24
CA LYS A 180 -19.13 -1.24 22.71
C LYS A 180 -18.88 0.15 23.33
N GLY A 181 -19.31 0.30 24.59
CA GLY A 181 -19.19 1.52 25.39
C GLY A 181 -20.27 2.57 25.10
N ILE A 182 -20.21 3.70 25.82
CA ILE A 182 -21.12 4.83 25.61
C ILE A 182 -20.74 5.59 24.33
N TRP A 183 -21.77 6.04 23.63
CA TRP A 183 -21.68 6.90 22.46
C TRP A 183 -22.64 8.07 22.59
N VAL A 184 -22.25 9.18 21.99
CA VAL A 184 -23.07 10.39 21.90
C VAL A 184 -23.51 10.56 20.44
N GLY A 185 -24.82 10.55 20.22
CA GLY A 185 -25.44 10.88 18.94
C GLY A 185 -25.71 12.37 18.88
N ILE A 186 -25.21 13.02 17.83
CA ILE A 186 -25.29 14.47 17.63
C ILE A 186 -25.94 14.74 16.28
N GLU A 187 -26.89 15.67 16.28
CA GLU A 187 -27.42 16.30 15.07
C GLU A 187 -26.63 17.59 14.84
N TYR A 188 -25.80 17.64 13.80
CA TYR A 188 -25.10 18.84 13.38
C TYR A 188 -26.08 19.91 12.90
N ASP A 189 -25.65 21.17 12.89
CA ASP A 189 -26.46 22.26 12.33
C ASP A 189 -26.44 22.26 10.79
N GLU A 190 -25.38 21.70 10.21
CA GLU A 190 -25.08 21.63 8.78
C GLU A 190 -25.06 20.18 8.27
N PRO A 191 -25.22 19.92 6.96
CA PRO A 191 -25.24 18.58 6.36
C PRO A 191 -23.83 17.92 6.27
N ILE A 192 -23.08 17.94 7.37
CA ILE A 192 -21.69 17.45 7.49
C ILE A 192 -21.57 16.17 8.33
N GLY A 193 -22.71 15.57 8.68
CA GLY A 193 -22.86 14.29 9.35
C GLY A 193 -22.68 13.09 8.43
N LYS A 194 -22.88 11.90 9.00
CA LYS A 194 -22.70 10.61 8.32
C LYS A 194 -23.97 9.77 8.23
N ASN A 195 -25.02 10.16 8.94
CA ASN A 195 -26.27 9.40 9.04
C ASN A 195 -27.48 10.31 9.28
N ASP A 196 -28.66 9.71 9.38
CA ASP A 196 -29.97 10.32 9.64
C ASP A 196 -30.48 10.01 11.07
N GLY A 197 -29.58 9.66 11.98
CA GLY A 197 -29.89 9.16 13.33
C GLY A 197 -30.10 7.65 13.42
N SER A 198 -29.91 6.92 12.31
CA SER A 198 -29.86 5.46 12.27
C SER A 198 -28.48 4.92 11.87
N VAL A 199 -28.11 3.75 12.41
CA VAL A 199 -26.88 3.03 12.04
C VAL A 199 -27.20 1.54 11.92
N LYS A 200 -26.85 0.93 10.78
CA LYS A 200 -27.12 -0.50 10.48
C LYS A 200 -28.59 -0.91 10.69
N GLY A 201 -29.53 -0.04 10.33
CA GLY A 201 -30.97 -0.32 10.42
C GLY A 201 -31.61 -0.10 11.80
N LYS A 202 -30.82 0.19 12.84
CA LYS A 202 -31.35 0.62 14.15
C LYS A 202 -31.37 2.14 14.25
N ARG A 203 -32.53 2.70 14.60
CA ARG A 203 -32.72 4.13 14.86
C ARG A 203 -32.47 4.45 16.32
N TYR A 204 -31.68 5.50 16.56
CA TYR A 204 -31.34 5.99 17.90
C TYR A 204 -31.92 7.39 18.14
N PHE A 205 -31.91 8.23 17.10
CA PHE A 205 -32.55 9.54 17.08
C PHE A 205 -33.07 9.85 15.68
N GLU A 206 -33.76 10.97 15.53
CA GLU A 206 -34.30 11.46 14.26
C GLU A 206 -33.62 12.78 13.89
N CYS A 207 -33.11 12.85 12.66
CA CYS A 207 -32.57 14.07 12.07
C CYS A 207 -32.59 13.97 10.54
N ARG A 208 -32.26 15.06 9.85
CA ARG A 208 -32.17 15.07 8.38
C ARG A 208 -31.02 14.17 7.88
N PRO A 209 -31.11 13.61 6.65
CA PRO A 209 -30.01 12.86 6.07
C PRO A 209 -28.71 13.67 6.02
N ASN A 210 -27.60 13.07 6.45
CA ASN A 210 -26.28 13.69 6.59
C ASN A 210 -26.17 14.75 7.70
N PHE A 211 -27.06 14.77 8.70
CA PHE A 211 -26.91 15.65 9.87
C PHE A 211 -26.47 14.87 11.12
N GLY A 212 -26.72 13.57 11.17
CA GLY A 212 -26.40 12.74 12.33
C GLY A 212 -24.95 12.25 12.35
N VAL A 213 -24.34 12.22 13.53
CA VAL A 213 -23.05 11.58 13.79
C VAL A 213 -23.06 10.85 15.13
N PHE A 214 -22.25 9.80 15.25
CA PHE A 214 -21.93 9.17 16.53
C PHE A 214 -20.47 9.40 16.86
N VAL A 215 -20.20 9.92 18.06
CA VAL A 215 -18.86 10.16 18.58
C VAL A 215 -18.71 9.64 20.00
N LYS A 216 -17.45 9.50 20.42
CA LYS A 216 -17.14 9.14 21.80
C LYS A 216 -17.28 10.36 22.72
N PRO A 217 -17.74 10.20 23.99
CA PRO A 217 -18.00 11.32 24.90
C PRO A 217 -16.84 12.31 25.04
N GLU A 218 -15.59 11.84 24.98
CA GLU A 218 -14.39 12.64 25.13
C GLU A 218 -14.21 13.68 24.01
N ARG A 219 -14.90 13.50 22.87
CA ARG A 219 -14.85 14.42 21.71
C ARG A 219 -15.96 15.46 21.73
N VAL A 220 -16.80 15.47 22.76
CA VAL A 220 -17.98 16.35 22.84
C VAL A 220 -17.76 17.38 23.92
N LYS A 221 -17.75 18.66 23.53
CA LYS A 221 -17.74 19.79 24.47
C LYS A 221 -19.15 20.37 24.51
N VAL A 222 -19.83 20.21 25.64
CA VAL A 222 -21.14 20.83 25.88
C VAL A 222 -20.94 22.25 26.39
N GLY A 223 -21.71 23.19 25.88
CA GLY A 223 -21.57 24.60 26.25
C GLY A 223 -22.50 25.51 25.47
N ASP A 224 -22.26 26.81 25.58
CA ASP A 224 -22.97 27.82 24.81
C ASP A 224 -22.40 27.91 23.39
N TYR A 225 -22.88 27.00 22.54
CA TYR A 225 -22.52 26.89 21.13
C TYR A 225 -23.75 27.21 20.27
N PRO A 226 -24.11 28.50 20.11
CA PRO A 226 -25.23 28.88 19.27
C PRO A 226 -25.00 28.44 17.82
N VAL A 227 -26.11 28.27 17.09
CA VAL A 227 -26.06 28.02 15.65
C VAL A 227 -25.36 29.21 15.00
N GLU A 228 -24.33 28.95 14.20
CA GLU A 228 -23.70 30.01 13.44
C GLU A 228 -24.63 30.40 12.29
N GLU A 229 -25.10 31.64 12.31
CA GLU A 229 -25.78 32.22 11.15
C GLU A 229 -24.71 32.48 10.09
N ILE A 230 -24.70 31.68 9.03
CA ILE A 230 -23.85 31.93 7.87
C ILE A 230 -24.34 33.23 7.24
N ASN A 231 -23.56 34.31 7.42
CA ASN A 231 -23.84 35.59 6.79
C ASN A 231 -23.39 35.48 5.33
N PHE A 232 -24.32 35.29 4.41
CA PHE A 232 -24.06 35.12 2.97
C PHE A 232 -23.68 36.44 2.25
N ASP A 233 -23.48 37.53 2.99
CA ASP A 233 -23.25 38.88 2.43
C ASP A 233 -21.77 39.20 2.13
N ASP A 234 -20.81 38.31 2.46
CA ASP A 234 -19.37 38.57 2.25
C ASP A 234 -18.77 37.88 0.98
N GLU A 235 -19.61 37.42 0.05
CA GLU A 235 -19.20 36.99 -1.31
C GLU A 235 -19.65 37.99 -2.40
N GLU A 236 -19.42 39.29 -2.19
CA GLU A 236 -19.24 40.26 -3.28
C GLU A 236 -18.07 41.21 -2.96
N MET A 237 -16.86 40.85 -3.39
CA MET A 237 -15.87 41.75 -4.03
C MET A 237 -14.58 41.02 -4.43
#